data_AF-A0A7Y5PUW2-F1
#
_entry.id   AF-A0A7Y5PUW2-F1
#
_cell.length_a   1.000
_cell.length_b   1.000
_cell.length_c   1.000
_cell.angle_alpha   90.00
_cell.angle_beta   90.00
_cell.angle_gamma   90.00
#
_symmetry.space_group_name_H-M   'P 1'
#
loop_
_entity.id
_entity.type
_entity.pdbx_description
1 polymer ?
#
loop_
_entity_poly.entity_id
_entity_poly.type
_entity_poly.pdbx_seq_one_letter_code
_entity_poly.pdbx_strand_id
1 'polypeptide(L)'
;MDRTGMPDPLRSHGAWITLCVSTAVGTLSVERGFVELGLLAGTAFAGGFLALAAVSAGISRHRKRASLGLVLTGLSTAAALALGAPSSFLVALVAAAACGGLGLALARRRGILDPLTLAASLAPFTLAASGAALALGATPTHALTLFLALWLFACWRSLLVARTLHADAAWDRMTLRARGLREAAWSALWGIVVAALA
;
A
#
# COMPACT_ATOMS: atom_id res chain seq x y z
N MET A 1 -16.42 -19.37 -8.95
CA MET A 1 -16.29 -18.67 -7.66
C MET A 1 -15.23 -19.42 -6.87
N ASP A 2 -14.12 -18.77 -6.51
CA ASP A 2 -13.09 -19.40 -5.68
C ASP A 2 -13.71 -19.74 -4.31
N ARG A 3 -13.50 -20.97 -3.84
CA ARG A 3 -14.20 -21.57 -2.69
C ARG A 3 -13.88 -20.91 -1.34
N THR A 4 -13.05 -19.86 -1.30
CA THR A 4 -12.60 -19.22 -0.06
C THR A 4 -13.33 -17.91 0.28
N GLY A 5 -14.17 -17.37 -0.60
CA GLY A 5 -14.91 -16.11 -0.33
C GLY A 5 -14.02 -14.87 -0.09
N MET A 6 -12.70 -15.02 -0.09
CA MET A 6 -11.76 -13.92 0.13
C MET A 6 -11.63 -13.10 -1.16
N PRO A 7 -11.83 -11.76 -1.11
CA PRO A 7 -11.59 -10.91 -2.25
C PRO A 7 -10.14 -11.06 -2.70
N ASP A 8 -9.94 -11.40 -3.98
CA ASP A 8 -8.61 -11.51 -4.58
C ASP A 8 -7.90 -10.15 -4.50
N PRO A 9 -6.83 -10.01 -3.71
CA PRO A 9 -6.12 -8.74 -3.57
C PRO A 9 -5.42 -8.32 -4.86
N LEU A 10 -5.25 -9.22 -5.84
CA LEU A 10 -4.77 -8.87 -7.17
C LEU A 10 -5.85 -8.19 -8.02
N ARG A 11 -7.12 -8.29 -7.62
CA ARG A 11 -8.28 -7.71 -8.31
C ARG A 11 -8.88 -6.51 -7.57
N SER A 12 -8.38 -6.18 -6.37
CA SER A 12 -8.80 -4.98 -5.65
C SER A 12 -8.20 -3.73 -6.29
N HIS A 13 -8.87 -3.22 -7.32
CA HIS A 13 -8.45 -2.03 -8.07
C HIS A 13 -8.19 -0.84 -7.13
N GLY A 14 -8.97 -0.71 -6.05
CA GLY A 14 -8.75 0.31 -5.03
C GLY A 14 -7.39 0.21 -4.33
N ALA A 15 -6.88 -0.99 -4.05
CA ALA A 15 -5.59 -1.18 -3.37
C ALA A 15 -4.42 -0.71 -4.24
N TRP A 16 -4.47 -1.02 -5.54
CA TRP A 16 -3.47 -0.56 -6.50
C TRP A 16 -3.50 0.97 -6.66
N ILE A 17 -4.69 1.56 -6.73
CA ILE A 17 -4.82 3.03 -6.80
C ILE A 17 -4.28 3.67 -5.53
N THR A 18 -4.62 3.15 -4.34
CA THR A 18 -4.09 3.67 -3.07
C THR A 18 -2.57 3.59 -3.04
N LEU A 19 -1.97 2.49 -3.50
CA LEU A 19 -0.52 2.36 -3.58
C LEU A 19 0.09 3.42 -4.49
N CYS A 20 -0.43 3.57 -5.71
CA CYS A 20 0.06 4.57 -6.68
C CYS A 20 -0.07 5.98 -6.13
N VAL A 21 -1.20 6.32 -5.52
CA VAL A 21 -1.44 7.62 -4.88
C VAL A 21 -0.44 7.84 -3.75
N SER A 22 -0.27 6.88 -2.85
CA SER A 22 0.68 7.00 -1.74
C SER A 22 2.11 7.21 -2.22
N THR A 23 2.57 6.46 -3.21
CA THR A 23 3.89 6.68 -3.83
C THR A 23 4.00 8.07 -4.44
N ALA A 24 2.98 8.52 -5.18
CA ALA A 24 2.97 9.85 -5.81
C ALA A 24 3.03 10.96 -4.75
N VAL A 25 2.26 10.84 -3.66
CA VAL A 25 2.29 11.78 -2.53
C VAL A 25 3.69 11.86 -1.93
N GLY A 26 4.32 10.72 -1.65
CA GLY A 26 5.68 10.69 -1.14
C GLY A 26 6.68 11.35 -2.11
N THR A 27 6.52 11.07 -3.41
CA THR A 27 7.40 11.61 -4.46
C THR A 27 7.24 13.13 -4.61
N LEU A 28 6.02 13.63 -4.56
CA LEU A 28 5.70 15.05 -4.74
C LEU A 28 5.94 15.89 -3.49
N SER A 29 5.99 15.27 -2.30
CA SER A 29 6.27 15.95 -1.02
C SER A 29 7.72 16.39 -0.83
N VAL A 30 8.59 16.19 -1.82
CA VAL A 30 10.01 16.55 -1.76
C VAL A 30 10.34 17.43 -2.95
N GLU A 31 10.69 18.70 -2.68
CA GLU A 31 10.98 19.70 -3.72
C GLU A 31 12.24 19.39 -4.55
N ARG A 32 13.16 18.59 -3.99
CA ARG A 32 14.48 18.32 -4.58
C ARG A 32 14.73 16.82 -4.60
N GLY A 33 14.46 16.19 -5.73
CA GLY A 33 14.83 14.81 -5.95
C GLY A 33 14.64 14.40 -7.41
N PHE A 34 15.44 13.43 -7.85
CA PHE A 34 15.25 12.75 -9.13
C PHE A 34 13.94 11.98 -9.06
N VAL A 35 12.92 12.39 -9.82
CA VAL A 35 11.60 11.74 -9.87
C VAL A 35 11.75 10.23 -10.11
N GLU A 36 12.80 9.84 -10.83
CA GLU A 36 13.23 8.46 -11.06
C GLU A 36 13.41 7.65 -9.77
N LEU A 37 13.97 8.24 -8.70
CA LEU A 37 14.13 7.56 -7.40
C LEU A 37 12.78 7.31 -6.72
N GLY A 38 11.84 8.26 -6.80
CA GLY A 38 10.48 8.10 -6.30
C GLY A 38 9.72 7.02 -7.09
N LEU A 39 9.91 6.97 -8.40
CA LEU A 39 9.35 5.92 -9.26
C LEU A 39 9.94 4.54 -8.94
N LEU A 40 11.26 4.43 -8.75
CA LEU A 40 11.92 3.18 -8.38
C LEU A 40 11.52 2.70 -6.98
N ALA A 41 11.34 3.61 -6.03
CA ALA A 41 10.78 3.27 -4.73
C ALA A 41 9.35 2.74 -4.91
N GLY A 42 8.51 3.43 -5.68
CA GLY A 42 7.17 3.00 -6.05
C GLY A 42 7.09 1.60 -6.64
N THR A 43 7.93 1.31 -7.63
CA THR A 43 8.00 -0.02 -8.26
C THR A 43 8.48 -1.08 -7.27
N ALA A 44 9.36 -0.73 -6.33
CA ALA A 44 9.77 -1.66 -5.27
C ALA A 44 8.61 -2.05 -4.36
N PHE A 45 7.80 -1.08 -3.92
CA PHE A 45 6.60 -1.35 -3.11
C PHE A 45 5.52 -2.10 -3.92
N ALA A 46 5.32 -1.76 -5.20
CA ALA A 46 4.40 -2.48 -6.09
C ALA A 46 4.80 -3.94 -6.28
N GLY A 47 6.11 -4.21 -6.45
CA GLY A 47 6.64 -5.57 -6.49
C GLY A 47 6.38 -6.34 -5.19
N GLY A 48 6.58 -5.68 -4.04
CA GLY A 48 6.40 -6.29 -2.72
C GLY A 48 4.93 -6.62 -2.47
N PHE A 49 4.04 -5.70 -2.84
CA PHE A 49 2.61 -5.91 -2.80
C PHE A 49 2.17 -7.06 -3.71
N LEU A 50 2.69 -7.13 -4.95
CA LEU A 50 2.40 -8.23 -5.88
C LEU A 50 2.82 -9.59 -5.30
N ALA A 51 4.00 -9.66 -4.67
CA ALA A 51 4.48 -10.87 -4.03
C ALA A 51 3.59 -11.28 -2.85
N LEU A 52 3.26 -10.35 -1.95
CA LEU A 52 2.37 -10.60 -0.81
C LEU A 52 0.96 -11.01 -1.25
N ALA A 53 0.41 -10.38 -2.29
CA ALA A 53 -0.88 -10.73 -2.86
C ALA A 53 -0.88 -12.12 -3.53
N ALA A 54 0.22 -12.51 -4.17
CA ALA A 54 0.37 -13.87 -4.69
C ALA A 54 0.46 -14.92 -3.56
N VAL A 55 1.12 -14.58 -2.45
CA VAL A 55 1.21 -15.45 -1.25
C VAL A 55 -0.16 -15.60 -0.58
N SER A 56 -0.94 -14.52 -0.50
CA SER A 56 -2.28 -14.56 0.11
C SER A 56 -3.28 -15.36 -0.71
N ALA A 57 -3.24 -15.25 -2.05
CA ALA A 57 -4.08 -16.02 -2.96
C ALA A 57 -3.64 -17.48 -3.16
N GLY A 58 -2.49 -17.88 -2.58
CA GLY A 58 -1.93 -19.22 -2.68
C GLY A 58 -0.74 -19.28 -3.63
N ILE A 59 0.46 -19.35 -3.03
CA ILE A 59 1.73 -19.25 -3.76
C ILE A 59 1.89 -20.31 -4.85
N SER A 60 1.38 -21.53 -4.67
CA SER A 60 1.48 -22.62 -5.65
C SER A 60 0.80 -22.28 -6.98
N ARG A 61 -0.33 -21.58 -6.94
CA ARG A 61 -1.06 -21.14 -8.14
C ARG A 61 -0.48 -19.88 -8.76
N HIS A 62 0.17 -19.04 -7.95
CA HIS A 62 0.64 -17.72 -8.35
C HIS A 62 2.16 -17.56 -8.31
N ARG A 63 2.93 -18.65 -8.42
CA ARG A 63 4.41 -18.64 -8.34
C ARG A 63 5.06 -17.61 -9.26
N LYS A 64 4.62 -17.53 -10.52
CA LYS A 64 5.15 -16.56 -11.51
C LYS A 64 4.93 -15.11 -11.07
N ARG A 65 3.81 -14.82 -10.41
CA ARG A 65 3.49 -13.48 -9.90
C ARG A 65 4.31 -13.17 -8.65
N ALA A 66 4.47 -14.14 -7.76
CA ALA A 66 5.34 -14.02 -6.60
C ALA A 66 6.80 -13.74 -7.02
N SER A 67 7.33 -14.51 -7.98
CA SER A 67 8.68 -14.30 -8.50
C SER A 67 8.83 -12.95 -9.19
N LEU A 68 7.85 -12.55 -10.03
CA LEU A 68 7.86 -11.24 -10.67
C LEU A 68 7.85 -10.11 -9.62
N GLY A 69 7.02 -10.22 -8.59
CA GLY A 69 6.98 -9.25 -7.50
C GLY A 69 8.32 -9.12 -6.78
N LEU A 70 8.93 -10.24 -6.42
CA LEU A 70 10.26 -10.27 -5.79
C LEU A 70 11.35 -9.68 -6.69
N VAL A 71 11.34 -9.99 -7.99
CA VAL A 71 12.29 -9.44 -8.97
C VAL A 71 12.11 -7.93 -9.10
N LEU A 72 10.86 -7.46 -9.24
CA LEU A 72 10.57 -6.03 -9.32
C LEU A 72 11.03 -5.28 -8.06
N THR A 73 10.77 -5.83 -6.87
CA THR A 73 11.29 -5.29 -5.61
C THR A 73 12.80 -5.25 -5.61
N GLY A 74 13.46 -6.39 -5.81
CA GLY A 74 14.92 -6.50 -5.74
C GLY A 74 15.63 -5.58 -6.73
N LEU A 75 15.23 -5.61 -8.01
CA LEU A 75 15.86 -4.80 -9.05
C LEU A 75 15.60 -3.31 -8.85
N SER A 76 14.37 -2.91 -8.50
CA SER A 76 14.06 -1.48 -8.30
C SER A 76 14.77 -0.93 -7.06
N THR A 77 14.85 -1.72 -5.99
CA THR A 77 15.61 -1.38 -4.79
C THR A 77 17.11 -1.25 -5.11
N ALA A 78 17.70 -2.22 -5.81
CA ALA A 78 19.10 -2.17 -6.20
C ALA A 78 19.40 -0.96 -7.10
N ALA A 79 18.52 -0.68 -8.07
CA ALA A 79 18.64 0.49 -8.94
C ALA A 79 18.51 1.81 -8.16
N ALA A 80 17.56 1.93 -7.23
CA ALA A 80 17.42 3.12 -6.40
C ALA A 80 18.67 3.37 -5.56
N LEU A 81 19.22 2.34 -4.91
CA LEU A 81 20.47 2.44 -4.15
C LEU A 81 21.66 2.82 -5.04
N ALA A 82 21.75 2.24 -6.25
CA ALA A 82 22.81 2.56 -7.20
C ALA A 82 22.74 4.01 -7.70
N LEU A 83 21.53 4.59 -7.76
CA LEU A 83 21.29 6.00 -8.08
C LEU A 83 21.39 6.93 -6.86
N GLY A 84 21.80 6.42 -5.70
CA GLY A 84 22.08 7.22 -4.51
C GLY A 84 20.90 7.40 -3.55
N ALA A 85 19.83 6.61 -3.66
CA ALA A 85 18.79 6.61 -2.64
C ALA A 85 19.37 6.25 -1.27
N PRO A 86 19.04 6.99 -0.20
CA PRO A 86 19.56 6.70 1.14
C PRO A 86 19.02 5.38 1.66
N SER A 87 19.84 4.65 2.41
CA SER A 87 19.48 3.33 2.97
C SER A 87 18.30 3.37 3.95
N SER A 88 17.93 4.55 4.46
CA SER A 88 16.73 4.77 5.27
C SER A 88 15.44 4.33 4.54
N PHE A 89 15.39 4.41 3.22
CA PHE A 89 14.23 3.93 2.46
C PHE A 89 14.01 2.42 2.62
N LEU A 90 15.08 1.63 2.81
CA LEU A 90 14.98 0.18 3.02
C LEU A 90 14.21 -0.14 4.30
N VAL A 91 14.30 0.72 5.32
CA VAL A 91 13.57 0.55 6.57
C VAL A 91 12.06 0.61 6.30
N ALA A 92 11.60 1.57 5.48
CA ALA A 92 10.20 1.67 5.09
C ALA A 92 9.74 0.47 4.26
N LEU A 93 10.59 -0.02 3.35
CA LEU A 93 10.29 -1.20 2.52
C LEU A 93 10.15 -2.47 3.36
N VAL A 94 11.09 -2.70 4.28
CA VAL A 94 11.06 -3.86 5.20
C VAL A 94 9.87 -3.76 6.15
N ALA A 95 9.60 -2.57 6.70
CA ALA A 95 8.43 -2.35 7.55
C ALA A 95 7.13 -2.65 6.80
N ALA A 96 7.02 -2.23 5.53
CA ALA A 96 5.83 -2.50 4.71
C ALA A 96 5.68 -4.00 4.45
N ALA A 97 6.75 -4.71 4.13
CA ALA A 97 6.72 -6.16 3.96
C ALA A 97 6.28 -6.87 5.26
N ALA A 98 6.82 -6.46 6.41
CA ALA A 98 6.49 -7.01 7.71
C ALA A 98 5.02 -6.77 8.09
N CYS A 99 4.52 -5.54 7.92
CA CYS A 99 3.12 -5.21 8.17
C CYS A 99 2.17 -5.95 7.23
N GLY A 100 2.50 -6.06 5.94
CA GLY A 100 1.70 -6.81 4.98
C GLY A 100 1.66 -8.32 5.29
N GLY A 101 2.80 -8.89 5.69
CA GLY A 101 2.90 -10.27 6.16
C GLY A 101 2.09 -10.51 7.45
N LEU A 102 2.17 -9.58 8.40
CA LEU A 102 1.37 -9.60 9.63
C LEU A 102 -0.13 -9.51 9.31
N GLY A 103 -0.53 -8.59 8.43
CA GLY A 103 -1.91 -8.44 7.98
C GLY A 103 -2.43 -9.74 7.36
N LEU A 104 -1.62 -10.42 6.54
CA LEU A 104 -1.98 -11.73 6.00
C LEU A 104 -2.13 -12.80 7.10
N ALA A 105 -1.20 -12.85 8.04
CA ALA A 105 -1.25 -13.80 9.15
C ALA A 105 -2.49 -13.57 10.04
N LEU A 106 -2.82 -12.31 10.32
CA LEU A 106 -4.00 -11.93 11.08
C LEU A 106 -5.28 -12.25 10.30
N ALA A 107 -5.34 -11.95 9.00
CA ALA A 107 -6.50 -12.25 8.16
C ALA A 107 -6.85 -13.74 8.16
N ARG A 108 -5.84 -14.62 8.15
CA ARG A 108 -6.03 -16.07 8.24
C ARG A 108 -6.54 -16.55 9.60
N ARG A 109 -6.23 -15.83 10.68
CA ARG A 109 -6.57 -16.22 12.07
C ARG A 109 -7.85 -15.56 12.59
N ARG A 110 -8.09 -14.31 12.23
CA ARG A 110 -9.13 -13.43 12.79
C ARG A 110 -10.14 -12.94 11.75
N GLY A 111 -9.87 -13.16 10.46
CA GLY A 111 -10.70 -12.69 9.36
C GLY A 111 -10.30 -11.32 8.83
N ILE A 112 -10.74 -11.00 7.62
CA ILE A 112 -10.32 -9.79 6.88
C ILE A 112 -10.90 -8.50 7.48
N LEU A 113 -12.08 -8.57 8.11
CA LEU A 113 -12.77 -7.42 8.66
C LEU A 113 -12.37 -7.10 10.10
N ASP A 114 -11.51 -7.93 10.72
CA ASP A 114 -10.98 -7.65 12.04
C ASP A 114 -10.18 -6.33 12.04
N PRO A 115 -10.39 -5.41 12.99
CA PRO A 115 -9.77 -4.09 12.98
C PRO A 115 -8.23 -4.12 12.95
N LEU A 116 -7.61 -5.08 13.63
CA LEU A 116 -6.16 -5.23 13.66
C LEU A 116 -5.63 -5.77 12.33
N THR A 117 -6.37 -6.69 11.72
CA THR A 117 -6.09 -7.17 10.37
C THR A 117 -6.14 -6.03 9.36
N LEU A 118 -7.20 -5.20 9.42
CA LEU A 118 -7.36 -4.05 8.53
C LEU A 118 -6.23 -3.05 8.73
N ALA A 119 -5.91 -2.67 9.98
CA ALA A 119 -4.79 -1.79 10.28
C ALA A 119 -3.49 -2.34 9.66
N ALA A 120 -3.07 -3.54 10.05
CA ALA A 120 -1.83 -4.14 9.54
C ALA A 120 -1.79 -4.22 8.00
N SER A 121 -2.93 -4.47 7.36
CA SER A 121 -3.03 -4.55 5.89
C SER A 121 -2.98 -3.18 5.19
N LEU A 122 -3.23 -2.08 5.90
CA LEU A 122 -3.19 -0.72 5.35
C LEU A 122 -1.80 -0.09 5.43
N ALA A 123 -0.99 -0.54 6.38
CA ALA A 123 0.31 0.08 6.71
C ALA A 123 1.27 0.06 5.53
N PRO A 124 1.31 -1.00 4.70
CA PRO A 124 2.19 -1.03 3.53
C PRO A 124 1.91 0.11 2.55
N PHE A 125 0.64 0.54 2.38
CA PHE A 125 0.30 1.63 1.47
C PHE A 125 0.81 2.97 2.00
N THR A 126 0.65 3.23 3.29
CA THR A 126 1.09 4.49 3.89
C THR A 126 2.60 4.56 3.99
N LEU A 127 3.26 3.44 4.27
CA LEU A 127 4.72 3.31 4.25
C LEU A 127 5.30 3.49 2.85
N ALA A 128 4.55 3.23 1.79
CA ALA A 128 5.01 3.49 0.42
C ALA A 128 5.25 4.99 0.16
N ALA A 129 4.44 5.88 0.77
CA ALA A 129 4.66 7.32 0.69
C ALA A 129 5.92 7.74 1.43
N SER A 130 6.08 7.29 2.68
CA SER A 130 7.26 7.55 3.48
C SER A 130 8.53 7.01 2.83
N GLY A 131 8.46 5.79 2.27
CA GLY A 131 9.58 5.17 1.57
C GLY A 131 9.97 5.92 0.30
N ALA A 132 9.01 6.40 -0.48
CA ALA A 132 9.27 7.23 -1.66
C ALA A 132 9.91 8.57 -1.27
N ALA A 133 9.40 9.25 -0.23
CA ALA A 133 9.98 10.48 0.26
C ALA A 133 11.41 10.26 0.81
N LEU A 134 11.63 9.20 1.58
CA LEU A 134 12.98 8.84 2.06
C LEU A 134 13.92 8.53 0.91
N ALA A 135 13.48 7.81 -0.13
CA ALA A 135 14.30 7.53 -1.32
C ALA A 135 14.77 8.82 -2.03
N LEU A 136 14.00 9.90 -1.93
CA LEU A 136 14.33 11.23 -2.45
C LEU A 136 15.14 12.10 -1.48
N GLY A 137 15.53 11.58 -0.31
CA GLY A 137 16.34 12.29 0.66
C GLY A 137 15.55 13.08 1.71
N ALA A 138 14.24 12.85 1.84
CA ALA A 138 13.47 13.45 2.93
C ALA A 138 14.03 13.06 4.31
N THR A 139 13.81 13.92 5.30
CA THR A 139 14.19 13.62 6.68
C THR A 139 13.28 12.51 7.26
N PRO A 140 13.76 11.74 8.26
CA PRO A 140 12.93 10.76 8.94
C PRO A 140 11.66 11.36 9.56
N THR A 141 11.74 12.59 10.06
CA THR A 141 10.58 13.32 10.62
C THR A 141 9.53 13.59 9.55
N HIS A 142 9.94 14.07 8.36
CA HIS A 142 9.03 14.27 7.23
C HIS A 142 8.33 12.97 6.81
N ALA A 143 9.11 11.91 6.65
CA ALA A 143 8.59 10.59 6.30
C ALA A 143 7.61 10.05 7.35
N LEU A 144 7.86 10.31 8.64
CA LEU A 144 6.97 9.94 9.73
C LEU A 144 5.68 10.77 9.70
N THR A 145 5.76 12.08 9.43
CA THR A 145 4.57 12.94 9.28
C THR A 145 3.68 12.46 8.14
N LEU A 146 4.25 12.14 6.98
CA LEU A 146 3.54 11.55 5.85
C LEU A 146 2.88 10.22 6.23
N PHE A 147 3.62 9.34 6.92
CA PHE A 147 3.08 8.07 7.39
C PHE A 147 1.85 8.31 8.28
N LEU A 148 1.98 9.14 9.32
CA LEU A 148 0.92 9.39 10.29
C LEU A 148 -0.31 10.03 9.64
N ALA A 149 -0.11 11.01 8.76
CA ALA A 149 -1.21 11.70 8.07
C ALA A 149 -2.00 10.74 7.16
N LEU A 150 -1.31 9.88 6.41
CA LEU A 150 -1.97 8.89 5.55
C LEU A 150 -2.55 7.72 6.36
N TRP A 151 -1.88 7.32 7.44
CA TRP A 151 -2.30 6.23 8.31
C TRP A 151 -3.57 6.53 9.08
N LEU A 152 -3.67 7.72 9.69
CA LEU A 152 -4.88 8.15 10.38
C LEU A 152 -6.07 8.16 9.44
N PHE A 153 -5.89 8.70 8.23
CA PHE A 153 -6.92 8.69 7.20
C PHE A 153 -7.29 7.26 6.76
N ALA A 154 -6.30 6.40 6.51
CA ALA A 154 -6.54 5.01 6.12
C ALA A 154 -7.30 4.22 7.20
N CYS A 155 -6.96 4.42 8.47
CA CYS A 155 -7.64 3.82 9.62
C CYS A 155 -9.08 4.33 9.75
N TRP A 156 -9.29 5.64 9.74
CA TRP A 156 -10.62 6.25 9.79
C TRP A 156 -11.52 5.73 8.66
N ARG A 157 -11.00 5.74 7.43
CA ARG A 157 -11.70 5.25 6.23
C ARG A 157 -12.07 3.78 6.37
N SER A 158 -11.15 2.95 6.85
CA SER A 158 -11.39 1.51 6.97
C SER A 158 -12.40 1.17 8.06
N LEU A 159 -12.44 1.94 9.14
CA LEU A 159 -13.49 1.86 10.16
C LEU A 159 -14.86 2.22 9.59
N LEU A 160 -14.94 3.28 8.78
CA LEU A 160 -16.20 3.65 8.11
C LEU A 160 -16.68 2.57 7.15
N VAL A 161 -15.80 2.04 6.31
CA VAL A 161 -16.13 0.96 5.38
C VAL A 161 -16.59 -0.29 6.15
N ALA A 162 -15.86 -0.70 7.19
CA ALA A 162 -16.21 -1.85 8.00
C ALA A 162 -17.60 -1.70 8.65
N ARG A 163 -17.89 -0.53 9.23
CA ARG A 163 -19.22 -0.22 9.80
C ARG A 163 -20.33 -0.35 8.77
N THR A 164 -20.12 0.18 7.56
CA THR A 164 -21.13 0.09 6.50
C THR A 164 -21.29 -1.31 5.92
N LEU A 165 -20.23 -2.10 5.85
CA LEU A 165 -20.31 -3.50 5.41
C LEU A 165 -21.03 -4.38 6.44
N HIS A 166 -20.96 -4.04 7.73
CA HIS A 166 -21.74 -4.73 8.77
C HIS A 166 -23.21 -4.31 8.81
N ALA A 167 -23.54 -3.10 8.35
CA ALA A 167 -24.91 -2.57 8.39
C ALA A 167 -25.80 -3.05 7.23
N ASP A 168 -25.23 -3.31 6.05
CA ASP A 168 -25.98 -3.68 4.84
C ASP A 168 -25.74 -5.13 4.42
N ALA A 169 -26.80 -5.94 4.39
CA ALA A 169 -26.75 -7.39 4.16
C ALA A 169 -26.61 -7.82 2.69
N ALA A 170 -26.70 -6.91 1.72
CA ALA A 170 -26.62 -7.25 0.30
C ALA A 170 -25.95 -6.14 -0.52
N TRP A 171 -24.66 -6.33 -0.82
CA TRP A 171 -23.93 -5.45 -1.73
C TRP A 171 -23.81 -6.10 -3.10
N ASP A 172 -24.42 -5.49 -4.12
CA ASP A 172 -24.17 -5.89 -5.51
C ASP A 172 -22.75 -5.46 -5.96
N ARG A 173 -22.25 -6.09 -7.03
CA ARG A 173 -20.89 -5.81 -7.57
C ARG A 173 -20.70 -4.38 -8.07
N MET A 174 -21.71 -3.77 -8.67
CA MET A 174 -21.65 -2.38 -9.13
C MET A 174 -21.58 -1.41 -7.96
N THR A 175 -22.36 -1.63 -6.91
CA THR A 175 -22.34 -0.82 -5.69
C THR A 175 -20.99 -0.91 -4.99
N LEU A 176 -20.38 -2.09 -4.91
CA LEU A 176 -19.01 -2.27 -4.39
C LEU A 176 -17.95 -1.56 -5.26
N ARG A 177 -18.09 -1.59 -6.59
CA ARG A 177 -17.18 -0.88 -7.52
C ARG A 177 -17.30 0.63 -7.39
N ALA A 178 -18.52 1.16 -7.42
CA ALA A 178 -18.78 2.60 -7.29
C ALA A 178 -18.24 3.12 -5.96
N ARG A 179 -18.44 2.36 -4.88
CA ARG A 179 -17.86 2.69 -3.57
C ARG A 179 -16.34 2.62 -3.61
N GLY A 180 -15.74 1.57 -4.16
CA GLY A 180 -14.28 1.46 -4.31
C GLY A 180 -13.66 2.63 -5.08
N LEU A 181 -14.31 3.12 -6.14
CA LEU A 181 -13.88 4.31 -6.88
C LEU A 181 -14.00 5.59 -6.05
N ARG A 182 -15.11 5.76 -5.32
CA ARG A 182 -15.30 6.91 -4.42
C ARG A 182 -14.25 6.92 -3.31
N GLU A 183 -13.95 5.77 -2.74
CA GLU A 183 -12.89 5.61 -1.73
C GLU A 183 -11.51 5.96 -2.32
N ALA A 184 -11.22 5.51 -3.54
CA ALA A 184 -9.99 5.87 -4.24
C ALA A 184 -9.88 7.38 -4.51
N ALA A 185 -10.99 8.03 -4.88
CA ALA A 185 -11.05 9.48 -5.08
C ALA A 185 -10.78 10.23 -3.77
N TRP A 186 -11.35 9.80 -2.65
CA TRP A 186 -11.07 10.38 -1.33
C TRP A 186 -9.60 10.18 -0.92
N SER A 187 -9.03 9.01 -1.17
CA SER A 187 -7.60 8.76 -0.96
C SER A 187 -6.72 9.69 -1.81
N ALA A 188 -7.09 9.93 -3.07
CA ALA A 188 -6.37 10.86 -3.95
C ALA A 188 -6.45 12.30 -3.44
N LEU A 189 -7.65 12.78 -3.07
CA LEU A 189 -7.84 14.13 -2.53
C LEU A 189 -7.07 14.33 -1.23
N TRP A 190 -7.15 13.37 -0.29
CA TRP A 190 -6.38 13.44 0.95
C TRP A 190 -4.88 13.41 0.68
N GLY A 191 -4.44 12.58 -0.27
CA GLY A 191 -3.06 12.54 -0.73
C GLY A 191 -2.57 13.90 -1.21
N ILE A 192 -3.36 14.61 -2.04
CA ILE A 192 -3.03 15.96 -2.51
C ILE A 192 -2.89 16.94 -1.33
N VAL A 193 -3.83 16.89 -0.37
CA VAL A 193 -3.78 17.74 0.83
C VAL A 193 -2.52 17.45 1.64
N VAL A 194 -2.20 16.18 1.87
CA VAL A 194 -0.99 15.78 2.61
C VAL A 194 0.28 16.22 1.87
N ALA A 195 0.35 16.03 0.56
CA ALA A 195 1.49 16.46 -0.25
C ALA A 195 1.67 17.99 -0.25
N ALA A 196 0.57 18.76 -0.16
CA ALA A 196 0.62 20.23 -0.13
C ALA A 196 0.98 20.79 1.26
N LEU A 197 0.84 20.00 2.32
CA LEU A 197 1.08 20.41 3.71
C LEU A 197 2.39 19.87 4.29
N ALA A 198 3.00 18.88 3.63
CA ALA A 198 4.25 18.25 4.02
C ALA A 198 5.42 18.95 3.35
#